data_AF-A0A9D0VFN2-F1
#
_entry.id   AF-A0A9D0VFN2-F1
#
_cell.length_a   1.000
_cell.length_b   1.000
_cell.length_c   1.000
_cell.angle_alpha   90.00
_cell.angle_beta   90.00
_cell.angle_gamma   90.00
#
_symmetry.space_group_name_H-M   'P 1'
#
loop_
_entity.id
_entity.type
_entity.pdbx_description
1 polymer ?
#
loop_
_entity_poly.entity_id
_entity_poly.type
_entity_poly.pdbx_seq_one_letter_code
_entity_poly.pdbx_strand_id
1 'polypeptide(L)'
;MLSEGWLELGLRACVMVTVPVIAGAAWGVLRGLRRARPEAPDPVGCVACGEAEVAWIADGVYVCGCGYEGGPGHADWLRAERRRRLAGLPQEQRSALAIAALREARTLAGDADVVLRRLQRSLRAEVSDGSGRESRPWEVDLLSATGTLAQAFAQLELAADGLGGTAPAAPDLRAELWSDQLGQYDLVCVREDLIRARDGVQALQVAADRLAAAADRLAATPEPMAPGGR
;
A
#
# COMPACT_ATOMS: atom_id res chain seq x y z
N MET A 1 2.35 29.83 60.85
CA MET A 1 1.10 30.46 60.36
C MET A 1 1.36 31.37 59.16
N LEU A 2 2.18 30.88 58.22
CA LEU A 2 2.18 31.23 56.80
C LEU A 2 1.67 29.93 56.15
N SER A 3 0.72 29.82 55.23
CA SER A 3 0.04 30.81 54.42
C SER A 3 -0.84 30.03 53.42
N GLU A 4 -2.02 29.55 53.82
CA GLU A 4 -2.94 28.81 52.93
C GLU A 4 -3.34 29.64 51.70
N GLY A 5 -3.38 30.97 51.83
CA GLY A 5 -3.70 31.87 50.71
C GLY A 5 -2.67 31.90 49.57
N TRP A 6 -1.40 31.53 49.81
CA TRP A 6 -0.38 31.55 48.76
C TRP A 6 -0.47 30.33 47.83
N LEU A 7 -0.99 29.21 48.32
CA LEU A 7 -1.24 28.02 47.50
C LEU A 7 -2.41 28.25 46.54
N GLU A 8 -3.48 28.90 46.99
CA GLU A 8 -4.61 29.24 46.12
C GLU A 8 -4.25 30.26 45.04
N LEU A 9 -3.46 31.28 45.39
CA LEU A 9 -2.95 32.25 44.42
C LEU A 9 -2.01 31.61 43.40
N GLY A 10 -1.13 30.70 43.84
CA GLY A 10 -0.25 29.95 42.96
C GLY A 10 -1.02 29.05 41.98
N LEU A 11 -2.04 28.33 42.46
CA LEU A 11 -2.85 27.44 41.62
C LEU A 11 -3.65 28.22 40.57
N ARG A 12 -4.26 29.35 40.95
CA ARG A 12 -5.02 30.20 40.03
C ARG A 12 -4.12 30.82 38.95
N ALA A 13 -2.93 31.28 39.31
CA ALA A 13 -1.97 31.79 38.35
C ALA A 13 -1.50 30.70 37.38
N CYS A 14 -1.25 29.48 37.87
CA CYS A 14 -0.84 28.36 37.05
C CYS A 14 -1.91 27.96 36.02
N VAL A 15 -3.18 27.88 36.44
CA VAL A 15 -4.31 27.55 35.54
C VAL A 15 -4.56 28.65 34.50
N MET A 16 -4.47 29.93 34.89
CA MET A 16 -4.67 31.05 33.95
C MET A 16 -3.60 31.11 32.85
N VAL A 17 -2.40 30.58 33.08
CA VAL A 17 -1.31 30.58 32.08
C VAL A 17 -1.28 29.28 31.26
N THR A 18 -1.50 28.12 31.88
CA THR A 18 -1.35 26.82 31.20
C THR A 18 -2.49 26.50 30.25
N VAL A 19 -3.74 26.81 30.62
CA VAL A 19 -4.92 26.48 29.80
C VAL A 19 -4.92 27.21 28.44
N PRO A 20 -4.65 28.53 28.34
CA PRO A 20 -4.59 29.21 27.04
C PRO A 20 -3.45 28.72 26.14
N VAL A 21 -2.30 28.36 26.73
CA VAL A 21 -1.14 27.86 25.97
C VAL A 21 -1.46 26.49 25.35
N ILE A 22 -2.07 25.59 26.11
CA ILE A 22 -2.51 24.28 25.61
C ILE A 22 -3.61 24.45 24.55
N ALA A 23 -4.58 25.32 24.79
CA ALA A 23 -5.66 25.61 23.83
C ALA A 23 -5.12 26.23 22.53
N GLY A 24 -4.16 27.15 22.62
CA GLY A 24 -3.52 27.79 21.47
C GLY A 24 -2.69 26.80 20.64
N ALA A 25 -1.94 25.90 21.29
CA ALA A 25 -1.19 24.84 20.62
C ALA A 25 -2.13 23.86 19.90
N ALA A 26 -3.22 23.43 20.57
CA ALA A 26 -4.22 22.55 19.97
C ALA A 26 -4.90 23.21 18.75
N TRP A 27 -5.23 24.51 18.84
CA TRP A 27 -5.83 25.25 17.73
C TRP A 27 -4.86 25.43 16.55
N GLY A 28 -3.58 25.68 16.81
CA GLY A 28 -2.54 25.77 15.79
C GLY A 28 -2.38 24.46 15.00
N VAL A 29 -2.36 23.32 15.69
CA VAL A 29 -2.30 21.98 15.08
C VAL A 29 -3.56 21.70 14.25
N LEU A 30 -4.75 21.97 14.80
CA LEU A 30 -6.02 21.81 14.07
C LEU A 30 -6.10 22.67 12.81
N ARG A 31 -5.57 23.90 12.85
CA ARG A 31 -5.56 24.80 11.69
C ARG A 31 -4.50 24.41 10.66
N GLY A 32 -3.35 23.88 11.09
CA GLY A 32 -2.34 23.29 10.21
C GLY A 32 -2.90 22.09 9.44
N LEU A 33 -3.60 21.18 10.13
CA LEU A 33 -4.28 20.04 9.51
C LEU A 33 -5.39 20.45 8.53
N ARG A 34 -6.07 21.58 8.76
CA ARG A 34 -7.06 22.11 7.80
C ARG A 34 -6.44 22.75 6.57
N ARG A 35 -5.26 23.39 6.68
CA ARG A 35 -4.56 24.00 5.54
C ARG A 35 -3.76 23.02 4.71
N ALA A 36 -3.42 21.87 5.28
CA ALA A 36 -2.79 20.76 4.55
C ALA A 36 -3.81 19.88 3.80
N ARG A 37 -5.11 20.19 3.85
CA ARG A 37 -6.06 19.60 2.88
C ARG A 37 -5.68 20.16 1.52
N PRO A 38 -5.15 19.35 0.59
CA PRO A 38 -5.02 19.80 -0.78
C PRO A 38 -6.41 20.27 -1.23
N GLU A 39 -6.49 21.46 -1.81
CA GLU A 39 -7.66 21.82 -2.61
C GLU A 39 -7.91 20.63 -3.53
N ALA A 40 -9.04 19.94 -3.31
CA ALA A 40 -9.38 18.77 -4.08
C ALA A 40 -9.30 19.22 -5.55
N PRO A 41 -8.46 18.59 -6.39
CA PRO A 41 -8.38 18.97 -7.79
C PRO A 41 -9.80 18.99 -8.34
N ASP A 42 -10.17 20.07 -9.05
CA ASP A 42 -11.49 20.24 -9.64
C ASP A 42 -11.93 18.91 -10.25
N PRO A 43 -13.10 18.35 -9.85
CA PRO A 43 -13.45 17.00 -10.21
C PRO A 43 -13.65 16.90 -11.72
N VAL A 44 -12.62 16.42 -12.39
CA VAL A 44 -12.76 15.64 -13.62
C VAL A 44 -13.68 14.48 -13.23
N GLY A 45 -14.86 14.39 -13.85
CA GLY A 45 -15.92 13.46 -13.45
C GLY A 45 -15.49 12.00 -13.34
N CYS A 46 -16.44 11.12 -13.04
CA CYS A 46 -16.19 9.69 -12.89
C CYS A 46 -15.37 9.13 -14.07
N VAL A 47 -14.16 8.64 -13.80
CA VAL A 47 -13.26 8.08 -14.83
C VAL A 47 -13.90 6.91 -15.60
N ALA A 48 -14.84 6.20 -14.98
CA ALA A 48 -15.50 5.04 -15.60
C ALA A 48 -16.64 5.41 -16.57
N CYS A 49 -17.51 6.37 -16.23
CA CYS A 49 -18.71 6.69 -17.02
C CYS A 49 -18.83 8.15 -17.46
N GLY A 50 -17.87 9.01 -17.07
CA GLY A 50 -17.86 10.43 -17.40
C GLY A 50 -18.82 11.31 -16.60
N GLU A 51 -19.58 10.74 -15.66
CA GLU A 51 -20.56 11.49 -14.85
C GLU A 51 -19.86 12.56 -14.01
N ALA A 52 -20.31 13.82 -14.11
CA ALA A 52 -19.68 14.94 -13.40
C ALA A 52 -19.98 14.92 -11.89
N GLU A 53 -21.16 14.43 -11.50
CA GLU A 53 -21.57 14.36 -10.10
C GLU A 53 -21.06 13.07 -9.44
N VAL A 54 -20.15 13.23 -8.47
CA VAL A 54 -19.61 12.15 -7.65
C VAL A 54 -19.77 12.46 -6.17
N ALA A 55 -20.01 11.43 -5.35
CA ALA A 55 -20.15 11.56 -3.91
C ALA A 55 -18.82 11.23 -3.21
N TRP A 56 -18.25 12.16 -2.46
CA TRP A 56 -17.01 11.95 -1.72
C TRP A 56 -17.27 11.18 -0.42
N ILE A 57 -16.65 10.01 -0.26
CA ILE A 57 -16.81 9.14 0.91
C ILE A 57 -15.63 9.19 1.89
N ALA A 58 -14.46 9.66 1.42
CA ALA A 58 -13.27 9.89 2.21
C ALA A 58 -12.37 10.93 1.54
N ASP A 59 -11.25 11.29 2.17
CA ASP A 59 -10.28 12.24 1.62
C ASP A 59 -9.69 11.71 0.31
N GLY A 60 -9.93 12.42 -0.79
CA GLY A 60 -9.50 11.97 -2.12
C GLY A 60 -10.22 10.72 -2.65
N VAL A 61 -11.34 10.28 -2.06
CA VAL A 61 -12.11 9.11 -2.51
C VAL A 61 -13.55 9.47 -2.82
N TYR A 62 -13.98 9.14 -4.03
CA TYR A 62 -15.35 9.34 -4.49
C TYR A 62 -16.02 8.02 -4.89
N VAL A 63 -17.36 8.02 -4.83
CA VAL A 63 -18.24 7.00 -5.38
C VAL A 63 -19.16 7.66 -6.40
N CYS A 64 -19.23 7.10 -7.60
CA CYS A 64 -20.14 7.55 -8.64
C CYS A 64 -21.49 6.83 -8.53
N GLY A 65 -22.57 7.44 -9.04
CA GLY A 65 -23.88 6.81 -9.17
C GLY A 65 -23.88 5.51 -9.99
N CYS A 66 -22.88 5.30 -10.86
CA CYS A 66 -22.69 4.04 -11.58
C CYS A 66 -22.10 2.89 -10.72
N GLY A 67 -21.72 3.17 -9.47
CA GLY A 67 -21.12 2.21 -8.53
C GLY A 67 -19.59 2.16 -8.54
N TYR A 68 -18.92 2.97 -9.38
CA TYR A 68 -17.46 3.04 -9.39
C TYR A 68 -16.92 3.82 -8.18
N GLU A 69 -15.95 3.24 -7.47
CA GLU A 69 -15.20 3.88 -6.39
C GLU A 69 -13.79 4.24 -6.90
N GLY A 70 -13.36 5.48 -6.69
CA GLY A 70 -12.09 5.96 -7.24
C GLY A 70 -11.57 7.24 -6.58
N GLY A 71 -10.56 7.84 -7.21
CA GLY A 71 -9.89 9.04 -6.74
C GLY A 71 -8.47 8.80 -6.21
N PRO A 72 -7.67 9.88 -6.05
CA PRO A 72 -6.25 9.78 -5.67
C PRO A 72 -6.02 9.17 -4.28
N GLY A 73 -7.00 9.27 -3.37
CA GLY A 73 -6.93 8.67 -2.04
C GLY A 73 -7.46 7.23 -1.97
N HIS A 74 -7.97 6.67 -3.07
CA HIS A 74 -8.73 5.41 -3.04
C HIS A 74 -7.87 4.23 -2.59
N ALA A 75 -6.63 4.15 -3.07
CA ALA A 75 -5.69 3.10 -2.66
C ALA A 75 -5.41 3.13 -1.15
N ASP A 76 -5.19 4.33 -0.58
CA ASP A 76 -4.92 4.49 0.86
C ASP A 76 -6.15 4.18 1.70
N TRP A 77 -7.34 4.58 1.25
CA TRP A 77 -8.60 4.24 1.90
C TRP A 77 -8.85 2.73 1.90
N LEU A 78 -8.62 2.04 0.79
CA LEU A 78 -8.73 0.57 0.72
C LEU A 78 -7.76 -0.13 1.67
N ARG A 79 -6.51 0.36 1.78
CA ARG A 79 -5.53 -0.17 2.76
C ARG A 79 -6.02 0.05 4.19
N ALA A 80 -6.48 1.25 4.52
CA ALA A 80 -6.99 1.57 5.85
C ALA A 80 -8.21 0.71 6.22
N GLU A 81 -9.14 0.55 5.28
CA GLU A 81 -10.34 -0.26 5.46
C GLU A 81 -10.00 -1.75 5.64
N ARG A 82 -9.07 -2.28 4.84
CA ARG A 82 -8.56 -3.64 5.00
C ARG A 82 -7.96 -3.86 6.39
N ARG A 83 -7.12 -2.95 6.87
CA ARG A 83 -6.55 -3.01 8.23
C ARG A 83 -7.62 -2.97 9.31
N ARG A 84 -8.64 -2.12 9.18
CA ARG A 84 -9.78 -2.09 10.11
C ARG A 84 -10.50 -3.43 10.16
N ARG A 85 -10.78 -4.04 9.00
CA ARG A 85 -11.43 -5.36 8.93
C ARG A 85 -10.57 -6.45 9.56
N LEU A 86 -9.28 -6.48 9.25
CA LEU A 86 -8.34 -7.42 9.86
C LEU A 86 -8.28 -7.24 11.38
N ALA A 87 -8.22 -6.01 11.89
CA ALA A 87 -8.16 -5.74 13.31
C ALA A 87 -9.37 -6.32 14.09
N GLY A 88 -10.53 -6.43 13.45
CA GLY A 88 -11.73 -7.05 14.02
C GLY A 88 -11.73 -8.58 14.07
N LEU A 89 -10.76 -9.25 13.42
CA LEU A 89 -10.68 -10.71 13.41
C LEU A 89 -9.88 -11.27 14.59
N PRO A 90 -10.24 -12.47 15.10
CA PRO A 90 -9.41 -13.22 16.04
C PRO A 90 -7.99 -13.48 15.50
N GLN A 91 -7.00 -13.54 16.40
CA GLN A 91 -5.58 -13.72 16.03
C GLN A 91 -5.34 -14.95 15.15
N GLU A 92 -6.00 -16.07 15.44
CA GLU A 92 -5.91 -17.30 14.64
C GLU A 92 -6.36 -17.09 13.20
N GLN A 93 -7.50 -16.42 13.01
CA GLN A 93 -8.06 -16.14 11.69
C GLN A 93 -7.17 -15.16 10.92
N ARG A 94 -6.63 -14.14 11.58
CA ARG A 94 -5.64 -13.22 10.98
C ARG A 94 -4.40 -13.96 10.50
N SER A 95 -3.88 -14.84 11.35
CA SER A 95 -2.68 -15.62 11.04
C SER A 95 -2.92 -16.57 9.87
N ALA A 96 -4.07 -17.25 9.84
CA ALA A 96 -4.46 -18.14 8.74
C ALA A 96 -4.60 -17.39 7.41
N LEU A 97 -5.26 -16.22 7.42
CA LEU A 97 -5.38 -15.36 6.23
C LEU A 97 -4.01 -14.86 5.77
N ALA A 98 -3.14 -14.47 6.70
CA ALA A 98 -1.80 -14.01 6.35
C ALA A 98 -0.93 -15.10 5.73
N ILE A 99 -1.01 -16.34 6.24
CA ILE A 99 -0.29 -17.48 5.65
C ILE A 99 -0.83 -17.80 4.25
N ALA A 100 -2.14 -17.75 4.05
CA ALA A 100 -2.75 -17.95 2.73
C ALA A 100 -2.30 -16.86 1.74
N ALA A 101 -2.34 -15.60 2.15
CA ALA A 101 -1.88 -14.46 1.35
C ALA A 101 -0.38 -14.57 1.01
N LEU A 102 0.44 -15.02 1.97
CA LEU A 102 1.87 -15.25 1.75
C LEU A 102 2.16 -16.34 0.71
N ARG A 103 1.37 -17.43 0.73
CA ARG A 103 1.48 -18.50 -0.28
C ARG A 103 1.09 -17.98 -1.66
N GLU A 104 -0.02 -17.24 -1.74
CA GLU A 104 -0.47 -16.63 -2.99
C GLU A 104 0.55 -15.64 -3.56
N ALA A 105 1.11 -14.77 -2.72
CA ALA A 105 2.18 -13.84 -3.11
C ALA A 105 3.38 -14.57 -3.73
N ARG A 106 3.78 -15.71 -3.17
CA ARG A 106 4.88 -16.53 -3.70
C ARG A 106 4.53 -17.17 -5.04
N THR A 107 3.31 -17.69 -5.20
CA THR A 107 2.83 -18.25 -6.47
C THR A 107 2.86 -17.19 -7.57
N LEU A 108 2.24 -16.03 -7.32
CA LEU A 108 2.18 -14.92 -8.27
C LEU A 108 3.58 -14.40 -8.64
N ALA A 109 4.48 -14.28 -7.67
CA ALA A 109 5.86 -13.87 -7.93
C ALA A 109 6.61 -14.90 -8.81
N GLY A 110 6.38 -16.20 -8.60
CA GLY A 110 6.93 -17.26 -9.45
C GLY A 110 6.40 -17.19 -10.88
N ASP A 111 5.10 -16.95 -11.05
CA ASP A 111 4.47 -16.82 -12.37
C ASP A 111 5.01 -15.60 -13.12
N ALA A 112 5.12 -14.44 -12.45
CA ALA A 112 5.71 -13.24 -13.03
C ALA A 112 7.17 -13.47 -13.46
N ASP A 113 7.97 -14.14 -12.64
CA ASP A 113 9.37 -14.47 -12.94
C ASP A 113 9.53 -15.39 -14.16
N VAL A 114 8.60 -16.34 -14.36
CA VAL A 114 8.56 -17.16 -15.59
C VAL A 114 8.30 -16.30 -16.83
N VAL A 115 7.36 -15.35 -16.75
CA VAL A 115 7.06 -14.43 -17.85
C VAL A 115 8.24 -13.50 -18.13
N LEU A 116 8.84 -12.90 -17.10
CA LEU A 116 10.01 -12.00 -17.24
C LEU A 116 11.20 -12.72 -17.87
N ARG A 117 11.50 -13.97 -17.48
CA ARG A 117 12.56 -14.77 -18.12
C ARG A 117 12.29 -15.09 -19.59
N ARG A 118 11.02 -15.30 -19.94
CA ARG A 118 10.62 -15.51 -21.35
C ARG A 118 10.84 -14.24 -22.14
N LEU A 119 10.36 -13.11 -21.63
CA LEU A 119 10.49 -11.80 -22.24
C LEU A 119 11.96 -11.41 -22.44
N GLN A 120 12.81 -11.66 -21.44
CA GLN A 120 14.25 -11.42 -21.54
C GLN A 120 14.91 -12.24 -22.66
N ARG A 121 14.47 -13.48 -22.88
CA ARG A 121 14.98 -14.31 -24.00
C ARG A 121 14.50 -13.79 -25.35
N SER A 122 13.23 -13.39 -25.45
CA SER A 122 12.66 -12.82 -26.68
C SER A 122 13.37 -11.54 -27.09
N LEU A 123 13.60 -10.62 -26.15
CA LEU A 123 14.29 -9.35 -26.44
C LEU A 123 15.75 -9.55 -26.86
N ARG A 124 16.46 -10.53 -26.28
CA ARG A 124 17.81 -10.87 -26.72
C ARG A 124 17.85 -11.39 -28.17
N ALA A 125 16.86 -12.20 -28.56
CA ALA A 125 16.76 -12.68 -29.93
C ALA A 125 16.46 -11.54 -30.91
N GLU A 126 15.54 -10.64 -30.55
CA GLU A 126 15.18 -9.48 -31.40
C GLU A 126 16.35 -8.52 -31.63
N VAL A 127 17.12 -8.22 -30.57
CA VAL A 127 18.34 -7.40 -30.67
C VAL A 127 19.40 -8.07 -31.55
N SER A 128 19.50 -9.40 -31.51
CA SER A 128 20.46 -10.16 -32.32
C SER A 128 20.07 -10.21 -33.80
N ASP A 129 18.78 -10.33 -34.09
CA ASP A 129 18.28 -10.54 -35.45
C ASP A 129 18.17 -9.22 -36.24
N GLY A 130 18.22 -8.06 -35.57
CA GLY A 130 18.11 -6.74 -36.21
C GLY A 130 16.77 -6.49 -36.92
N SER A 131 15.83 -7.43 -36.83
CA SER A 131 14.50 -7.29 -37.38
C SER A 131 13.69 -6.41 -36.44
N GLY A 132 13.61 -5.12 -36.73
CA GLY A 132 12.67 -4.21 -36.07
C GLY A 132 11.23 -4.58 -36.43
N ARG A 133 10.73 -5.69 -35.90
CA ARG A 133 9.39 -6.20 -36.22
C ARG A 133 8.33 -5.20 -35.76
N GLU A 134 7.35 -5.01 -36.63
CA GLU A 134 6.18 -4.16 -36.40
C GLU A 134 5.26 -4.67 -35.28
N SER A 135 5.36 -5.95 -34.89
CA SER A 135 4.64 -6.50 -33.75
C SER A 135 5.55 -6.65 -32.54
N ARG A 136 5.13 -6.05 -31.42
CA ARG A 136 5.83 -6.08 -30.13
C ARG A 136 5.09 -6.99 -29.13
N PRO A 137 5.09 -8.32 -29.34
CA PRO A 137 4.37 -9.26 -28.47
C PRO A 137 4.86 -9.22 -27.02
N TRP A 138 6.07 -8.71 -26.78
CA TRP A 138 6.62 -8.52 -25.45
C TRP A 138 5.88 -7.43 -24.64
N GLU A 139 5.18 -6.48 -25.25
CA GLU A 139 4.43 -5.44 -24.51
C GLU A 139 3.32 -6.06 -23.64
N VAL A 140 2.56 -7.00 -24.21
CA VAL A 140 1.49 -7.72 -23.51
C VAL A 140 2.06 -8.58 -22.39
N ASP A 141 3.17 -9.28 -22.64
CA ASP A 141 3.86 -10.09 -21.63
C ASP A 141 4.40 -9.23 -20.48
N LEU A 142 4.94 -8.05 -20.78
CA LEU A 142 5.46 -7.12 -19.76
C LEU A 142 4.34 -6.54 -18.91
N LEU A 143 3.24 -6.08 -19.53
CA LEU A 143 2.03 -5.60 -18.84
C LEU A 143 1.42 -6.68 -17.95
N SER A 144 1.36 -7.91 -18.46
CA SER A 144 0.90 -9.07 -17.69
C SER A 144 1.80 -9.32 -16.48
N ALA A 145 3.12 -9.35 -16.67
CA ALA A 145 4.07 -9.59 -15.59
C ALA A 145 4.04 -8.50 -14.50
N THR A 146 3.95 -7.22 -14.88
CA THR A 146 3.87 -6.13 -13.90
C THR A 146 2.54 -6.12 -13.15
N GLY A 147 1.42 -6.42 -13.82
CA GLY A 147 0.13 -6.64 -13.18
C GLY A 147 0.17 -7.77 -12.15
N THR A 148 0.76 -8.92 -12.52
CA THR A 148 0.96 -10.06 -11.60
C THR A 148 1.84 -9.68 -10.41
N LEU A 149 2.92 -8.91 -10.61
CA LEU A 149 3.76 -8.44 -9.51
C LEU A 149 3.02 -7.49 -8.57
N ALA A 150 2.26 -6.54 -9.11
CA ALA A 150 1.45 -5.64 -8.29
C ALA A 150 0.46 -6.41 -7.41
N GLN A 151 -0.18 -7.44 -7.96
CA GLN A 151 -1.04 -8.34 -7.19
C GLN A 151 -0.26 -9.13 -6.11
N ALA A 152 0.94 -9.62 -6.45
CA ALA A 152 1.80 -10.32 -5.50
C ALA A 152 2.21 -9.42 -4.32
N PHE A 153 2.55 -8.16 -4.56
CA PHE A 153 2.82 -7.17 -3.51
C PHE A 153 1.59 -6.89 -2.65
N ALA A 154 0.40 -6.75 -3.26
CA ALA A 154 -0.85 -6.56 -2.51
C ALA A 154 -1.16 -7.74 -1.57
N GLN A 155 -0.84 -8.97 -1.97
CA GLN A 155 -0.94 -10.17 -1.11
C GLN A 155 0.11 -10.16 0.01
N LEU A 156 1.32 -9.70 -0.27
CA LEU A 156 2.37 -9.56 0.74
C LEU A 156 2.02 -8.51 1.80
N GLU A 157 1.41 -7.38 1.40
CA GLU A 157 0.87 -6.37 2.30
C GLU A 157 -0.21 -6.95 3.21
N LEU A 158 -1.15 -7.73 2.64
CA LEU A 158 -2.18 -8.42 3.42
C LEU A 158 -1.56 -9.41 4.43
N ALA A 159 -0.53 -10.15 4.03
CA ALA A 159 0.19 -11.05 4.91
C ALA A 159 0.90 -10.30 6.06
N ALA A 160 1.56 -9.18 5.76
CA ALA A 160 2.23 -8.37 6.78
C ALA A 160 1.23 -7.78 7.78
N ASP A 161 0.13 -7.18 7.30
CA ASP A 161 -0.92 -6.61 8.15
C ASP A 161 -1.52 -7.69 9.08
N GLY A 162 -1.75 -8.91 8.59
CA GLY A 162 -2.28 -10.01 9.40
C GLY A 162 -1.30 -10.57 10.43
N LEU A 163 0.01 -10.51 10.17
CA LEU A 163 1.06 -10.94 11.10
C LEU A 163 1.54 -9.82 12.04
N GLY A 164 1.03 -8.59 11.89
CA GLY A 164 1.50 -7.42 12.63
C GLY A 164 2.92 -6.97 12.25
N GLY A 165 3.37 -7.33 11.04
CA GLY A 165 4.66 -6.92 10.48
C GLY A 165 4.55 -5.69 9.57
N THR A 166 5.69 -5.23 9.08
CA THR A 166 5.75 -4.21 8.01
C THR A 166 6.09 -4.88 6.69
N ALA A 167 5.22 -4.75 5.69
CA ALA A 167 5.55 -5.15 4.32
C ALA A 167 6.66 -4.25 3.75
N PRO A 168 7.50 -4.75 2.85
CA PRO A 168 8.33 -3.87 2.03
C PRO A 168 7.42 -2.95 1.22
N ALA A 169 7.86 -1.71 0.99
CA ALA A 169 7.21 -0.88 -0.02
C ALA A 169 7.27 -1.60 -1.36
N ALA A 170 6.13 -1.73 -2.04
CA ALA A 170 6.13 -2.18 -3.42
C ALA A 170 7.06 -1.25 -4.22
N PRO A 171 7.96 -1.79 -5.05
CA PRO A 171 8.69 -0.95 -5.99
C PRO A 171 7.66 -0.19 -6.83
N ASP A 172 8.02 1.04 -7.20
CA ASP A 172 7.18 1.83 -8.10
C ASP A 172 7.18 1.18 -9.49
N LEU A 173 6.28 0.21 -9.66
CA LEU A 173 6.05 -0.53 -10.91
C LEU A 173 4.96 0.15 -11.74
N ARG A 174 4.70 1.45 -11.52
CA ARG A 174 3.54 2.17 -12.07
C ARG A 174 3.33 1.88 -13.55
N ALA A 175 2.22 1.19 -13.81
CA ALA A 175 1.61 1.03 -15.12
C ALA A 175 1.02 2.36 -15.67
N GLU A 176 0.99 3.42 -14.86
CA GLU A 176 0.47 4.76 -15.23
C GLU A 176 1.24 5.42 -16.38
N LEU A 177 2.43 4.92 -16.74
CA LEU A 177 3.19 5.40 -17.90
C LEU A 177 2.87 4.64 -19.21
N TRP A 178 2.08 3.56 -19.15
CA TRP A 178 2.16 2.49 -20.16
C TRP A 178 0.97 2.37 -21.11
N SER A 179 -0.15 3.12 -20.97
CA SER A 179 -1.24 3.01 -21.97
C SER A 179 -1.07 3.94 -23.16
N ASP A 180 -0.56 5.15 -22.95
CA ASP A 180 -0.63 6.22 -23.96
C ASP A 180 0.69 6.42 -24.73
N GLN A 181 1.80 5.83 -24.27
CA GLN A 181 3.14 6.06 -24.82
C GLN A 181 3.83 4.82 -25.43
N LEU A 182 3.21 3.64 -25.46
CA LEU A 182 3.86 2.40 -25.94
C LEU A 182 4.48 2.55 -27.34
N GLY A 183 3.85 3.33 -28.23
CA GLY A 183 4.39 3.62 -29.57
C GLY A 183 5.76 4.32 -29.59
N GLN A 184 6.21 4.91 -28.48
CA GLN A 184 7.47 5.66 -28.38
C GLN A 184 8.54 5.01 -27.49
N TYR A 185 8.27 3.82 -26.92
CA TYR A 185 9.25 3.14 -26.06
C TYR A 185 10.45 2.61 -26.86
N ASP A 186 11.64 3.06 -26.51
CA ASP A 186 12.92 2.50 -26.96
C ASP A 186 13.26 1.26 -26.10
N LEU A 187 14.01 0.31 -26.68
CA LEU A 187 14.50 -0.91 -26.06
C LEU A 187 15.31 -0.65 -24.79
N VAL A 188 15.91 0.54 -24.66
CA VAL A 188 16.59 0.98 -23.43
C VAL A 188 15.62 1.07 -22.26
N CYS A 189 14.46 1.70 -22.44
CA CYS A 189 13.43 1.83 -21.40
C CYS A 189 12.87 0.47 -20.99
N VAL A 190 12.59 -0.40 -21.97
CA VAL A 190 12.11 -1.77 -21.72
C VAL A 190 13.11 -2.57 -20.89
N ARG A 191 14.41 -2.40 -21.16
CA ARG A 191 15.48 -3.05 -20.40
C ARG A 191 15.53 -2.56 -18.96
N GLU A 192 15.38 -1.26 -18.71
CA GLU A 192 15.34 -0.72 -17.36
C GLU A 192 14.13 -1.22 -16.57
N ASP A 193 12.95 -1.26 -17.19
CA ASP A 193 11.74 -1.76 -16.56
C ASP A 193 11.83 -3.25 -16.23
N LEU A 194 12.48 -4.04 -17.09
CA LEU A 194 12.81 -5.44 -16.81
C LEU A 194 13.72 -5.62 -15.60
N ILE A 195 14.74 -4.77 -15.47
CA ILE A 195 15.64 -4.79 -14.33
C ILE A 195 14.84 -4.48 -13.06
N ARG A 196 14.02 -3.41 -13.08
CA ARG A 196 13.15 -3.05 -11.94
C ARG A 196 12.16 -4.15 -11.57
N ALA A 197 11.52 -4.77 -12.56
CA ALA A 197 10.57 -5.86 -12.33
C ALA A 197 11.27 -7.08 -11.68
N ARG A 198 12.47 -7.43 -12.14
CA ARG A 198 13.28 -8.50 -11.56
C ARG A 198 13.74 -8.18 -10.14
N ASP A 199 14.21 -6.96 -9.90
CA ASP A 199 14.58 -6.51 -8.56
C ASP A 199 13.36 -6.56 -7.62
N GLY A 200 12.17 -6.25 -8.15
CA GLY A 200 10.90 -6.42 -7.45
C GLY A 200 10.60 -7.87 -7.07
N VAL A 201 10.77 -8.84 -7.99
CA VAL A 201 10.65 -10.28 -7.69
C VAL A 201 11.59 -10.66 -6.54
N GLN A 202 12.86 -10.26 -6.60
CA GLN A 202 13.85 -10.60 -5.60
C GLN A 202 13.51 -9.98 -4.23
N ALA A 203 13.09 -8.72 -4.20
CA ALA A 203 12.64 -8.05 -2.99
C ALA A 203 11.42 -8.75 -2.36
N LEU A 204 10.47 -9.17 -3.19
CA LEU A 204 9.28 -9.90 -2.75
C LEU A 204 9.67 -11.26 -2.14
N GLN A 205 10.56 -12.02 -2.76
CA GLN A 205 11.05 -13.30 -2.23
C GLN A 205 11.70 -13.12 -0.85
N VAL A 206 12.62 -12.16 -0.71
CA VAL A 206 13.29 -11.88 0.57
C VAL A 206 12.29 -11.51 1.67
N ALA A 207 11.30 -10.68 1.34
CA ALA A 207 10.27 -10.28 2.30
C ALA A 207 9.33 -11.44 2.66
N ALA A 208 8.95 -12.27 1.68
CA ALA A 208 8.13 -13.44 1.91
C ALA A 208 8.83 -14.45 2.85
N ASP A 209 10.14 -14.63 2.71
CA ASP A 209 10.92 -15.51 3.59
C ASP A 209 11.01 -14.96 5.02
N ARG A 210 11.15 -13.65 5.19
CA ARG A 210 11.09 -13.00 6.51
C ARG A 210 9.73 -13.17 7.19
N LEU A 211 8.64 -13.02 6.43
CA LEU A 211 7.28 -13.22 6.95
C LEU A 211 6.99 -14.68 7.26
N ALA A 212 7.47 -15.62 6.44
CA ALA A 212 7.38 -17.05 6.73
C ALA A 212 8.07 -17.39 8.05
N ALA A 213 9.31 -16.93 8.24
CA ALA A 213 10.04 -17.14 9.49
C ALA A 213 9.34 -16.48 10.70
N ALA A 214 8.62 -15.38 10.52
CA ALA A 214 7.82 -14.76 11.57
C ALA A 214 6.57 -15.59 11.91
N ALA A 215 5.87 -16.12 10.89
CA ALA A 215 4.74 -17.01 11.07
C ALA A 215 5.13 -18.29 11.82
N ASP A 216 6.29 -18.89 11.49
CA ASP A 216 6.81 -20.07 12.19
C ASP A 216 7.10 -19.79 13.67
N ARG A 217 7.66 -18.62 14.00
CA ARG A 217 7.88 -18.21 15.39
C ARG A 217 6.58 -18.03 16.17
N LEU A 218 5.55 -17.45 15.54
CA LEU A 218 4.23 -17.29 16.15
C LEU A 218 3.59 -18.66 16.42
N ALA A 219 3.68 -19.59 15.46
CA ALA A 219 3.17 -20.96 15.62
C ALA A 219 3.90 -21.75 16.71
N ALA A 220 5.20 -21.48 16.91
CA ALA A 220 6.01 -22.13 17.93
C ALA A 220 5.82 -21.54 19.35
N THR A 221 5.14 -20.40 19.49
CA THR A 221 4.91 -19.78 20.79
C THR A 221 3.77 -20.51 21.48
N PRO A 222 4.00 -21.24 22.59
CA PRO A 222 2.92 -21.95 23.30
C PRO A 222 1.91 -20.93 23.79
N GLU A 223 0.61 -21.23 23.65
CA GLU A 223 -0.44 -20.40 24.22
C GLU A 223 -0.15 -20.19 25.71
N PRO A 224 -0.19 -18.94 26.21
CA PRO A 224 -0.13 -18.73 27.64
C PRO A 224 -1.31 -19.49 28.24
N MET A 225 -1.02 -20.59 28.97
CA MET A 225 -2.05 -21.34 29.68
C MET A 225 -2.88 -20.33 30.47
N ALA A 226 -4.16 -20.22 30.14
CA ALA A 226 -5.08 -19.36 30.88
C ALA A 226 -4.89 -19.68 32.37
N PRO A 227 -4.63 -18.67 33.23
CA PRO A 227 -4.37 -18.92 34.64
C PRO A 227 -5.55 -19.71 35.17
N GLY A 228 -5.32 -20.97 35.52
CA GLY A 228 -6.37 -21.87 35.95
C GLY A 228 -7.12 -21.23 37.10
N GLY A 229 -8.38 -20.85 36.84
CA GLY A 229 -9.27 -20.33 37.86
C GLY A 229 -9.43 -21.40 38.93
N ARG A 230 -8.92 -21.09 40.13
CA ARG A 230 -9.19 -21.86 41.35
C ARG A 230 -10.42 -21.31 42.02
#